data_AF-A0A1D7YQ56-F1
#
_entry.id   AF-A0A1D7YQ56-F1
#
_cell.length_a   1.000
_cell.length_b   1.000
_cell.length_c   1.000
_cell.angle_alpha   90.00
_cell.angle_beta   90.00
_cell.angle_gamma   90.00
#
_symmetry.space_group_name_H-M   'P 1'
#
loop_
_entity.id
_entity.type
_entity.pdbx_description
1 polymer ?
#
loop_
_entity_poly.entity_id
_entity_poly.type
_entity_poly.pdbx_seq_one_letter_code
_entity_poly.pdbx_strand_id
1 'polypeptide(L)'
;MISDMVLVPTTDATLHGDLVVPTAARAVVLFAHGSGSSRHSPRNRMVAAELRTAGFGTLLMDLLSEREERHDALTGEHRFDIPLLSRRLVAAIDWLDTQPDARGLPVVLFGASTGAAAALVAAAERPDRVLTVVSRGGRPDLAGDALEEVRAPVLLIVGGQDQQVLELNEGAARRLRAPHALSVVEGATHLFGEPGALEQVAETARRWCEERLEPTRESG
;
A
#
# COMPACT_ATOMS: atom_id res chain seq x y z
N MET A 1 -1.04 12.13 18.38
CA MET A 1 0.18 11.36 18.08
C MET A 1 1.07 12.24 17.22
N ILE A 2 2.34 12.36 17.58
CA ILE A 2 3.33 13.11 16.79
C ILE A 2 3.86 12.16 15.72
N SER A 3 4.07 12.67 14.51
CA SER A 3 4.71 11.93 13.42
C SER A 3 6.21 12.12 13.52
N ASP A 4 6.95 11.01 13.53
CA ASP A 4 8.41 11.04 13.51
C ASP A 4 8.90 10.97 12.07
N MET A 5 9.73 11.94 11.70
CA MET A 5 10.44 11.87 10.42
C MET A 5 11.57 10.85 10.55
N VAL A 6 11.56 9.85 9.69
CA VAL A 6 12.50 8.74 9.68
C VAL A 6 13.25 8.66 8.35
N LEU A 7 14.41 8.02 8.39
CA LEU A 7 15.21 7.68 7.22
C LEU A 7 15.22 6.16 7.07
N VAL A 8 14.63 5.67 5.98
CA VAL A 8 14.52 4.25 5.65
C VAL A 8 15.65 3.88 4.70
N PRO A 9 16.67 3.12 5.13
CA PRO A 9 17.73 2.65 4.25
C PRO A 9 17.20 1.58 3.29
N THR A 10 17.53 1.71 2.02
CA THR A 10 17.36 0.69 0.98
C THR A 10 18.73 0.30 0.44
N THR A 11 18.79 -0.71 -0.44
CA THR A 11 20.06 -1.18 -1.02
C THR A 11 20.84 -0.08 -1.77
N ASP A 12 20.12 0.91 -2.30
CA ASP A 12 20.62 1.89 -3.26
C ASP A 12 20.38 3.35 -2.85
N ALA A 13 19.59 3.60 -1.81
CA ALA A 13 19.21 4.93 -1.36
C ALA A 13 18.86 4.96 0.14
N THR A 14 18.70 6.16 0.68
CA THR A 14 18.04 6.40 1.97
C THR A 14 16.82 7.28 1.72
N LEU A 15 15.64 6.80 2.10
CA LEU A 15 14.36 7.40 1.73
C LEU A 15 13.69 8.02 2.94
N HIS A 16 13.04 9.16 2.75
CA HIS A 16 12.32 9.83 3.83
C HIS A 16 10.99 9.13 4.10
N GLY A 17 10.65 8.99 5.37
CA GLY A 17 9.35 8.50 5.81
C GLY A 17 8.80 9.30 6.99
N ASP A 18 7.49 9.23 7.14
CA ASP A 18 6.72 9.75 8.26
C ASP A 18 6.11 8.54 8.98
N LEU A 19 6.69 8.18 10.13
CA LEU A 19 6.27 7.02 10.94
C LEU A 19 5.43 7.48 12.13
N VAL A 20 4.30 6.81 12.35
CA VAL A 20 3.47 6.94 13.55
C VAL A 20 3.10 5.54 14.01
N VAL A 21 3.51 5.15 15.22
CA VAL A 21 3.14 3.86 15.80
C VAL A 21 2.50 4.05 17.17
N PRO A 22 1.17 3.90 17.30
CA PRO A 22 0.51 3.89 18.60
C PRO A 22 1.03 2.73 19.48
N THR A 23 1.10 2.91 20.80
CA THR A 23 1.53 1.85 21.74
C THR A 23 0.70 0.57 21.62
N ALA A 24 -0.59 0.69 21.28
CA ALA A 24 -1.50 -0.45 21.10
C ALA A 24 -1.59 -0.94 19.64
N ALA A 25 -0.66 -0.52 18.77
CA ALA A 25 -0.70 -0.91 17.37
C ALA A 25 -0.60 -2.42 17.18
N ARG A 26 -1.49 -2.96 16.37
CA ARG A 26 -1.55 -4.41 16.07
C ARG A 26 -0.94 -4.75 14.70
N ALA A 27 -0.74 -3.74 13.86
CA ALA A 27 -0.08 -3.83 12.57
C ALA A 27 0.40 -2.42 12.16
N VAL A 28 1.33 -2.36 11.21
CA VAL A 28 1.78 -1.10 10.59
C VAL A 28 1.39 -1.08 9.12
N VAL A 29 0.72 -0.01 8.69
CA VAL A 29 0.36 0.21 7.29
C VAL A 29 1.48 0.97 6.59
N LEU A 30 2.17 0.31 5.67
CA LEU A 30 3.20 0.89 4.82
C LEU A 30 2.57 1.36 3.51
N PHE A 31 2.62 2.67 3.27
CA PHE A 31 2.05 3.30 2.08
C PHE A 31 3.05 3.34 0.92
N ALA A 32 2.68 2.74 -0.20
CA ALA A 32 3.34 2.87 -1.50
C ALA A 32 2.56 3.89 -2.35
N HIS A 33 3.11 5.10 -2.49
CA HIS A 33 2.47 6.13 -3.31
C HIS A 33 2.53 5.80 -4.81
N GLY A 34 1.65 6.43 -5.59
CA GLY A 34 1.66 6.31 -7.03
C GLY A 34 2.73 7.16 -7.69
N SER A 35 2.93 6.94 -8.99
CA SER A 35 3.78 7.75 -9.86
C SER A 35 3.60 9.26 -9.66
N GLY A 36 4.70 10.01 -9.53
CA GLY A 36 4.67 11.47 -9.36
C GLY A 36 4.04 11.97 -8.05
N SER A 37 3.82 11.07 -7.08
CA SER A 37 3.37 11.40 -5.73
C SER A 37 4.52 11.24 -4.73
N SER A 38 4.24 11.42 -3.44
CA SER A 38 5.22 11.33 -2.36
C SER A 38 4.52 11.00 -1.04
N ARG A 39 5.28 10.91 0.06
CA ARG A 39 4.74 10.78 1.41
C ARG A 39 3.79 11.92 1.81
N HIS A 40 3.88 13.07 1.13
CA HIS A 40 3.02 14.24 1.36
C HIS A 40 1.66 14.16 0.67
N SER A 41 1.34 13.09 -0.05
CA SER A 41 0.06 12.89 -0.74
C SER A 41 -1.14 13.15 0.21
N PRO A 42 -1.97 14.18 -0.04
CA PRO A 42 -3.14 14.46 0.80
C PRO A 42 -4.09 13.27 0.91
N ARG A 43 -4.24 12.52 -0.18
CA ARG A 43 -5.08 11.33 -0.25
C ARG A 43 -4.57 10.23 0.68
N ASN A 44 -3.27 9.92 0.63
CA ASN A 44 -2.70 8.88 1.48
C ASN A 44 -2.65 9.32 2.94
N ARG A 45 -2.38 10.61 3.22
CA ARG A 45 -2.39 11.16 4.58
C ARG A 45 -3.78 11.10 5.23
N MET A 46 -4.83 11.30 4.45
CA MET A 46 -6.23 11.19 4.90
C MET A 46 -6.59 9.72 5.21
N VAL A 47 -6.29 8.77 4.32
CA VAL A 47 -6.46 7.33 4.60
C VAL A 47 -5.63 6.88 5.80
N ALA A 48 -4.38 7.33 5.90
CA ALA A 48 -3.52 7.03 7.05
C ALA A 48 -4.07 7.61 8.36
N ALA A 49 -4.70 8.79 8.32
CA ALA A 49 -5.36 9.35 9.49
C ALA A 49 -6.52 8.46 9.96
N GLU A 50 -7.35 7.98 9.03
CA GLU A 50 -8.45 7.06 9.34
C GLU A 50 -7.94 5.73 9.91
N LEU A 51 -6.91 5.13 9.32
CA LEU A 51 -6.33 3.89 9.86
C LEU A 51 -5.72 4.09 11.26
N ARG A 52 -5.17 5.27 11.55
CA ARG A 52 -4.68 5.59 12.90
C ARG A 52 -5.80 5.70 13.92
N THR A 53 -7.01 6.13 13.54
CA THR A 53 -8.16 6.16 14.48
C THR A 53 -8.58 4.73 14.87
N ALA A 54 -8.40 3.77 13.96
CA ALA A 54 -8.58 2.33 14.19
C ALA A 54 -7.39 1.65 14.91
N GLY A 55 -6.38 2.42 15.33
CA GLY A 55 -5.25 1.89 16.11
C GLY A 55 -4.14 1.24 15.28
N PHE A 56 -4.10 1.43 13.96
CA PHE A 56 -2.96 1.00 13.14
C PHE A 56 -1.79 1.98 13.27
N GLY A 57 -0.56 1.44 13.24
CA GLY A 57 0.61 2.25 12.90
C GLY A 57 0.62 2.59 11.41
N THR A 58 1.28 3.67 11.01
CA THR A 58 1.39 4.08 9.61
C THR A 58 2.80 4.55 9.29
N LEU A 59 3.35 4.08 8.18
CA LEU A 59 4.56 4.59 7.55
C LEU A 59 4.21 5.13 6.16
N LEU A 60 4.26 6.44 5.97
CA LEU A 60 4.22 7.06 4.65
C LEU A 60 5.65 7.37 4.24
N MET A 61 6.15 6.78 3.16
CA MET A 61 7.51 7.01 2.71
C MET A 61 7.56 7.42 1.24
N ASP A 62 8.62 8.13 0.88
CA ASP A 62 8.97 8.33 -0.53
C ASP A 62 9.56 7.05 -1.09
N LEU A 63 9.23 6.72 -2.34
CA LEU A 63 9.80 5.56 -3.04
C LEU A 63 10.99 5.93 -3.91
N LEU A 64 11.24 7.23 -4.09
CA LEU A 64 12.37 7.80 -4.83
C LEU A 64 13.13 8.76 -3.92
N SER A 65 14.46 8.80 -4.04
CA SER A 65 15.25 9.87 -3.43
C SER A 65 14.96 11.19 -4.13
N GLU A 66 15.20 12.33 -3.47
CA GLU A 66 14.98 13.65 -4.10
C GLU A 66 15.72 13.82 -5.43
N ARG A 67 16.90 13.19 -5.57
CA ARG A 67 17.67 13.20 -6.82
C ARG A 67 16.96 12.41 -7.92
N GLU A 68 16.44 11.24 -7.60
CA GLU A 68 15.68 10.40 -8.53
C GLU A 68 14.34 11.03 -8.87
N GLU A 69 13.65 11.66 -7.92
CA GLU A 69 12.40 12.39 -8.17
C GLU A 69 12.62 13.53 -9.17
N ARG A 70 13.69 14.32 -9.01
CA ARG A 70 14.03 15.38 -9.97
C ARG A 70 14.34 14.86 -11.37
N HIS A 71 15.04 13.72 -11.46
CA HIS A 71 15.35 13.08 -12.74
C HIS A 71 14.09 12.49 -13.38
N ASP A 72 13.32 11.72 -12.61
CA ASP A 72 12.08 11.09 -13.03
C ASP A 72 11.00 12.11 -13.44
N ALA A 73 10.99 13.31 -12.84
CA ALA A 73 10.13 14.41 -13.28
C ALA A 73 10.37 14.80 -14.74
N LEU A 74 11.58 14.58 -15.27
CA LEU A 74 11.97 14.87 -16.66
C LEU A 74 11.87 13.64 -17.56
N THR A 75 12.17 12.45 -17.04
CA THR A 75 12.33 11.23 -17.87
C THR A 75 11.20 10.22 -17.73
N GLY A 76 10.49 10.20 -16.60
CA GLY A 76 9.53 9.16 -16.23
C GLY A 76 10.13 7.76 -16.06
N GLU A 77 11.45 7.66 -15.93
CA GLU A 77 12.21 6.39 -15.93
C GLU A 77 11.92 5.51 -14.71
N HIS A 78 11.71 6.10 -13.53
CA HIS A 78 11.63 5.36 -12.27
C HIS A 78 10.19 5.13 -11.80
N ARG A 79 9.25 6.01 -12.13
CA ARG A 79 7.85 5.93 -11.66
C ARG A 79 7.09 4.66 -12.11
N PHE A 80 7.59 4.01 -13.17
CA PHE A 80 7.07 2.75 -13.71
C PHE A 80 8.02 1.55 -13.51
N ASP A 81 9.17 1.74 -12.86
CA ASP A 81 10.12 0.67 -12.55
C ASP A 81 9.62 -0.14 -11.33
N ILE A 82 8.67 -1.04 -11.58
CA ILE A 82 8.09 -1.90 -10.54
C ILE A 82 9.16 -2.72 -9.78
N PRO A 83 10.19 -3.30 -10.44
CA PRO A 83 11.31 -3.93 -9.74
C PRO A 83 12.03 -3.00 -8.76
N LEU A 84 12.31 -1.75 -9.12
CA LEU A 84 12.93 -0.78 -8.20
C LEU A 84 12.02 -0.49 -7.01
N LEU A 85 10.76 -0.12 -7.28
CA LEU A 85 9.82 0.30 -6.25
C LEU A 85 9.51 -0.84 -5.26
N SER A 86 9.36 -2.07 -5.76
CA SER A 86 9.11 -3.25 -4.92
C SER A 86 10.28 -3.58 -4.01
N ARG A 87 11.53 -3.56 -4.51
CA ARG A 87 12.73 -3.75 -3.67
C ARG A 87 12.81 -2.74 -2.52
N ARG A 88 12.39 -1.50 -2.76
CA ARG A 88 12.36 -0.45 -1.73
C ARG A 88 11.28 -0.69 -0.68
N LEU A 89 10.11 -1.19 -1.09
CA LEU A 89 9.08 -1.63 -0.15
C LEU A 89 9.53 -2.85 0.66
N VAL A 90 10.22 -3.81 0.05
CA VAL A 90 10.80 -4.95 0.76
C VAL A 90 11.80 -4.47 1.82
N ALA A 91 12.71 -3.56 1.46
CA ALA A 91 13.63 -2.95 2.42
C ALA A 91 12.90 -2.22 3.56
N ALA A 92 11.80 -1.53 3.26
CA ALA A 92 10.99 -0.86 4.29
C ALA A 92 10.25 -1.85 5.22
N ILE A 93 9.74 -2.98 4.70
CA ILE A 93 9.17 -4.07 5.50
C ILE A 93 10.23 -4.59 6.48
N ASP A 94 11.43 -4.89 5.98
CA ASP A 94 12.53 -5.42 6.80
C ASP A 94 13.01 -4.38 7.82
N TRP A 95 13.09 -3.10 7.42
CA TRP A 95 13.47 -2.00 8.30
C TRP A 95 12.47 -1.78 9.44
N LEU A 96 11.16 -1.90 9.19
CA LEU A 96 10.13 -1.79 10.24
C LEU A 96 10.37 -2.80 11.37
N ASP A 97 10.90 -3.99 11.06
CA ASP A 97 11.21 -4.99 12.09
C ASP A 97 12.40 -4.62 12.99
N THR A 98 13.24 -3.69 12.53
CA THR A 98 14.35 -3.18 13.33
C THR A 98 13.91 -2.08 14.30
N GLN A 99 12.77 -1.43 14.06
CA GLN A 99 12.28 -0.30 14.86
C GLN A 99 11.66 -0.77 16.18
N PRO A 100 12.03 -0.20 17.34
CA PRO A 100 11.52 -0.66 18.64
C PRO A 100 10.00 -0.74 18.74
N ASP A 101 9.30 0.26 18.20
CA ASP A 101 7.84 0.36 18.33
C ASP A 101 7.07 -0.45 17.27
N ALA A 102 7.73 -0.89 16.19
CA ALA A 102 7.10 -1.65 15.11
C ALA A 102 7.57 -3.12 15.01
N ARG A 103 8.63 -3.50 15.74
CA ARG A 103 9.21 -4.84 15.69
C ARG A 103 8.18 -5.93 15.98
N GLY A 104 8.17 -6.95 15.14
CA GLY A 104 7.23 -8.09 15.25
C GLY A 104 5.78 -7.77 14.87
N LEU A 105 5.42 -6.51 14.61
CA LEU A 105 4.10 -6.20 14.06
C LEU A 105 4.04 -6.64 12.59
N PRO A 106 2.93 -7.26 12.16
CA PRO A 106 2.73 -7.57 10.76
C PRO A 106 2.46 -6.29 9.96
N VAL A 107 2.77 -6.32 8.67
CA VAL A 107 2.69 -5.16 7.78
C VAL A 107 1.45 -5.24 6.89
N VAL A 108 0.69 -4.17 6.81
CA VAL A 108 -0.31 -3.96 5.76
C VAL A 108 0.33 -3.14 4.66
N LEU A 109 0.30 -3.61 3.41
CA LEU A 109 0.78 -2.81 2.28
C LEU A 109 -0.39 -2.05 1.66
N PHE A 110 -0.32 -0.73 1.66
CA PHE A 110 -1.31 0.12 1.00
C PHE A 110 -0.69 0.75 -0.24
N GLY A 111 -1.01 0.22 -1.42
CA GLY A 111 -0.51 0.71 -2.70
C GLY A 111 -1.53 1.53 -3.47
N ALA A 112 -1.09 2.65 -4.03
CA ALA A 112 -1.91 3.51 -4.89
C ALA A 112 -1.34 3.55 -6.32
N SER A 113 -2.21 3.43 -7.34
CA SER A 113 -1.79 3.47 -8.74
C SER A 113 -0.63 2.47 -9.00
N THR A 114 0.51 2.90 -9.55
CA THR A 114 1.69 2.04 -9.76
C THR A 114 2.28 1.46 -8.47
N GLY A 115 2.10 2.14 -7.33
CA GLY A 115 2.50 1.63 -6.02
C GLY A 115 1.78 0.35 -5.62
N ALA A 116 0.59 0.06 -6.18
CA ALA A 116 -0.12 -1.20 -5.95
C ALA A 116 0.61 -2.41 -6.55
N ALA A 117 1.19 -2.28 -7.74
CA ALA A 117 1.98 -3.36 -8.33
C ALA A 117 3.23 -3.63 -7.48
N ALA A 118 3.94 -2.57 -7.07
CA ALA A 118 5.10 -2.70 -6.21
C ALA A 118 4.76 -3.37 -4.87
N ALA A 119 3.61 -3.02 -4.27
CA ALA A 119 3.12 -3.64 -3.05
C ALA A 119 2.81 -5.14 -3.22
N LEU A 120 2.21 -5.54 -4.34
CA LEU A 120 1.93 -6.95 -4.62
C LEU A 120 3.21 -7.77 -4.80
N VAL A 121 4.20 -7.23 -5.54
CA VAL A 121 5.51 -7.88 -5.67
C VAL A 121 6.20 -8.02 -4.31
N ALA A 122 6.22 -6.95 -3.50
CA ALA A 122 6.80 -7.00 -2.17
C ALA A 122 6.07 -7.98 -1.23
N ALA A 123 4.75 -8.13 -1.36
CA ALA A 123 3.96 -9.11 -0.62
C ALA A 123 4.32 -10.55 -0.97
N ALA A 124 4.57 -10.83 -2.26
CA ALA A 124 5.04 -12.15 -2.70
C ALA A 124 6.44 -12.48 -2.16
N GLU A 125 7.32 -11.47 -2.01
CA GLU A 125 8.68 -11.64 -1.48
C GLU A 125 8.77 -11.73 0.05
N ARG A 126 7.76 -11.23 0.77
CA ARG A 126 7.70 -11.25 2.24
C ARG A 126 6.37 -11.82 2.75
N PRO A 127 6.01 -13.07 2.37
CA PRO A 127 4.69 -13.63 2.65
C PRO A 127 4.38 -13.77 4.15
N ASP A 128 5.40 -13.99 4.97
CA ASP A 128 5.23 -14.18 6.43
C ASP A 128 5.16 -12.86 7.21
N ARG A 129 5.49 -11.74 6.56
CA ARG A 129 5.46 -10.40 7.19
C ARG A 129 4.23 -9.60 6.78
N VAL A 130 3.70 -9.85 5.60
CA VAL A 130 2.59 -9.06 5.05
C VAL A 130 1.25 -9.68 5.45
N LEU A 131 0.50 -8.95 6.26
CA LEU A 131 -0.84 -9.33 6.71
C LEU A 131 -1.85 -9.30 5.55
N THR A 132 -1.83 -8.22 4.76
CA THR A 132 -2.73 -7.99 3.64
C THR A 132 -2.23 -6.86 2.75
N VAL A 133 -2.69 -6.84 1.50
CA VAL A 133 -2.44 -5.76 0.53
C VAL A 133 -3.76 -5.05 0.21
N VAL A 134 -3.74 -3.72 0.23
CA VAL A 134 -4.83 -2.85 -0.25
C VAL A 134 -4.32 -2.07 -1.46
N SER A 135 -4.99 -2.25 -2.60
CA SER A 135 -4.71 -1.57 -3.87
C SER A 135 -5.80 -0.53 -4.14
N ARG A 136 -5.47 0.77 -4.11
CA ARG A 136 -6.42 1.85 -4.41
C ARG A 136 -6.18 2.44 -5.80
N GLY A 137 -7.14 2.28 -6.70
CA GLY A 137 -7.05 2.73 -8.10
C GLY A 137 -5.76 2.22 -8.75
N GLY A 138 -5.35 1.01 -8.35
CA GLY A 138 -4.03 0.47 -8.61
C GLY A 138 -3.88 -0.09 -10.02
N ARG A 139 -2.64 -0.35 -10.41
CA ARG A 139 -2.27 -1.09 -11.62
C ARG A 139 -1.73 -2.48 -11.27
N PRO A 140 -2.51 -3.36 -10.61
CA PRO A 140 -2.02 -4.67 -10.16
C PRO A 140 -1.56 -5.56 -11.33
N ASP A 141 -2.06 -5.30 -12.55
CA ASP A 141 -1.61 -5.94 -13.78
C ASP A 141 -0.10 -5.82 -14.00
N LEU A 142 0.53 -4.72 -13.55
CA LEU A 142 1.96 -4.50 -13.67
C LEU A 142 2.81 -5.35 -12.72
N ALA A 143 2.20 -6.06 -11.75
CA ALA A 143 2.92 -7.01 -10.90
C ALA A 143 3.29 -8.30 -11.65
N GLY A 144 2.76 -8.51 -12.86
CA GLY A 144 3.13 -9.65 -13.69
C GLY A 144 2.86 -10.99 -12.99
N ASP A 145 3.81 -11.90 -13.05
CA ASP A 145 3.68 -13.25 -12.49
C ASP A 145 3.69 -13.28 -10.96
N ALA A 146 4.16 -12.21 -10.31
CA ALA A 146 4.11 -12.12 -8.85
C ALA A 146 2.68 -12.20 -8.30
N LEU A 147 1.65 -11.85 -9.09
CA LEU A 147 0.24 -12.00 -8.71
C LEU A 147 -0.11 -13.42 -8.25
N GLU A 148 0.46 -14.43 -8.91
CA GLU A 148 0.17 -15.84 -8.61
C GLU A 148 0.92 -16.34 -7.36
N GLU A 149 1.95 -15.61 -6.94
CA GLU A 149 2.80 -15.91 -5.78
C GLU A 149 2.36 -15.17 -4.51
N VAL A 150 1.49 -14.16 -4.63
CA VAL A 150 0.93 -13.45 -3.46
C VAL A 150 0.12 -14.42 -2.60
N ARG A 151 0.49 -14.51 -1.31
CA ARG A 151 -0.22 -15.32 -0.30
C ARG A 151 -1.12 -14.50 0.61
N ALA A 152 -0.73 -13.25 0.89
CA ALA A 152 -1.50 -12.35 1.72
C ALA A 152 -2.84 -12.00 1.05
N PRO A 153 -3.95 -11.89 1.78
CA PRO A 153 -5.21 -11.46 1.21
C PRO A 153 -5.11 -10.09 0.53
N VAL A 154 -5.84 -9.89 -0.56
CA VAL A 154 -5.76 -8.66 -1.37
C VAL A 154 -7.12 -7.98 -1.51
N LEU A 155 -7.19 -6.69 -1.17
CA LEU A 155 -8.33 -5.84 -1.49
C LEU A 155 -7.98 -4.93 -2.67
N LEU A 156 -8.77 -4.99 -3.73
CA LEU A 156 -8.71 -4.09 -4.87
C LEU A 156 -9.85 -3.07 -4.75
N ILE A 157 -9.55 -1.78 -4.67
CA ILE A 157 -10.55 -0.70 -4.61
C ILE A 157 -10.43 0.14 -5.88
N VAL A 158 -11.50 0.23 -6.66
CA VAL A 158 -11.50 0.91 -7.97
C VAL A 158 -12.64 1.92 -8.06
N GLY A 159 -12.43 3.04 -8.74
CA GLY A 159 -13.49 4.00 -9.05
C GLY A 159 -14.38 3.49 -10.18
N GLY A 160 -15.70 3.52 -10.00
CA GLY A 160 -16.65 2.99 -10.98
C GLY A 160 -16.66 3.72 -12.33
N GLN A 161 -16.13 4.94 -12.41
CA GLN A 161 -15.98 5.68 -13.66
C GLN A 161 -14.61 5.48 -14.31
N ASP A 162 -13.70 4.74 -13.67
CA ASP A 162 -12.39 4.36 -14.22
C ASP A 162 -12.44 2.96 -14.82
N GLN A 163 -13.21 2.85 -15.91
CA GLN A 163 -13.53 1.56 -16.56
C GLN A 163 -12.29 0.78 -16.99
N GLN A 164 -11.26 1.47 -17.49
CA GLN A 164 -10.01 0.82 -17.87
C GLN A 164 -9.31 0.20 -16.67
N VAL A 165 -9.18 0.93 -15.57
CA VAL A 165 -8.55 0.39 -14.36
C VAL A 165 -9.41 -0.71 -13.73
N LEU A 166 -10.73 -0.64 -13.84
CA LEU A 166 -11.63 -1.70 -13.40
C LEU A 166 -11.35 -3.02 -14.14
N GLU A 167 -11.33 -3.00 -15.48
CA GLU A 167 -11.01 -4.18 -16.29
C GLU A 167 -9.63 -4.78 -15.95
N LEU A 168 -8.63 -3.92 -15.74
CA LEU A 168 -7.28 -4.34 -15.35
C LEU A 168 -7.26 -4.99 -13.96
N ASN A 169 -8.02 -4.47 -13.01
CA ASN A 169 -8.13 -5.04 -11.66
C ASN A 169 -8.92 -6.36 -11.67
N GLU A 170 -9.99 -6.47 -12.47
CA GLU A 170 -10.70 -7.74 -12.68
C GLU A 170 -9.80 -8.81 -13.33
N GLY A 171 -8.97 -8.40 -14.30
CA GLY A 171 -7.95 -9.25 -14.89
C GLY A 171 -6.94 -9.76 -13.86
N ALA A 172 -6.41 -8.86 -13.02
CA ALA A 172 -5.47 -9.23 -11.97
C ALA A 172 -6.13 -10.11 -10.89
N ALA A 173 -7.37 -9.81 -10.48
CA ALA A 173 -8.11 -10.60 -9.50
C ALA A 173 -8.22 -12.07 -9.92
N ARG A 174 -8.50 -12.34 -11.20
CA ARG A 174 -8.54 -13.72 -11.74
C ARG A 174 -7.21 -14.48 -11.66
N ARG A 175 -6.08 -13.77 -11.54
CA ARG A 175 -4.75 -14.38 -11.40
C ARG A 175 -4.36 -14.58 -9.93
N LEU A 176 -4.96 -13.85 -8.99
CA LEU A 176 -4.65 -13.98 -7.58
C LEU A 176 -5.10 -15.35 -7.06
N ARG A 177 -4.16 -16.11 -6.48
CA ARG A 177 -4.45 -17.38 -5.79
C ARG A 177 -4.83 -17.17 -4.32
N ALA A 178 -4.40 -16.05 -3.73
CA ALA A 178 -4.80 -15.63 -2.38
C ALA A 178 -6.27 -15.19 -2.31
N PRO A 179 -6.88 -15.22 -1.11
CA PRO A 179 -8.20 -14.62 -0.89
C PRO A 179 -8.20 -13.16 -1.31
N HIS A 180 -9.17 -12.76 -2.12
CA HIS A 180 -9.22 -11.40 -2.63
C HIS A 180 -10.66 -10.88 -2.73
N ALA A 181 -10.79 -9.56 -2.74
CA ALA A 181 -12.05 -8.87 -2.96
C ALA A 181 -11.83 -7.66 -3.88
N LEU A 182 -12.83 -7.37 -4.71
CA LEU A 182 -12.90 -6.17 -5.53
C LEU A 182 -14.04 -5.29 -5.01
N SER A 183 -13.72 -4.07 -4.63
CA SER A 183 -14.68 -3.05 -4.19
C SER A 183 -14.71 -1.90 -5.18
N VAL A 184 -15.90 -1.61 -5.69
CA VAL A 184 -16.11 -0.52 -6.65
C VAL A 184 -16.77 0.66 -5.95
N VAL A 185 -16.13 1.83 -6.01
CA VAL A 185 -16.68 3.09 -5.51
C VAL A 185 -17.50 3.73 -6.62
N GLU A 186 -18.82 3.65 -6.53
CA GLU A 186 -19.73 4.17 -7.55
C GLU A 186 -19.51 5.66 -7.80
N GLY A 187 -19.52 6.07 -9.08
CA GLY A 187 -19.35 7.47 -9.48
C GLY A 187 -17.92 8.03 -9.34
N ALA A 188 -16.99 7.33 -8.69
CA ALA A 188 -15.63 7.82 -8.49
C ALA A 188 -14.74 7.63 -9.72
N THR A 189 -13.87 8.61 -9.98
CA THR A 189 -12.81 8.55 -11.01
C THR A 189 -11.49 8.05 -10.41
N HIS A 190 -10.43 7.98 -11.24
CA HIS A 190 -9.11 7.42 -10.89
C HIS A 190 -8.53 7.87 -9.55
N LEU A 191 -8.73 9.15 -9.20
CA LEU A 191 -8.14 9.76 -8.00
C LEU A 191 -9.10 9.84 -6.81
N PHE A 192 -10.36 9.38 -6.97
CA PHE A 192 -11.40 9.46 -5.94
C PHE A 192 -11.58 10.90 -5.43
N GLY A 193 -11.65 11.86 -6.35
CA GLY A 193 -11.76 13.29 -6.03
C GLY A 193 -13.18 13.76 -5.77
N GLU A 194 -14.16 12.92 -6.09
CA GLU A 194 -15.58 13.19 -5.91
C GLU A 194 -15.94 13.25 -4.41
N PRO A 195 -16.91 14.07 -4.00
CA PRO A 195 -17.31 14.18 -2.60
C PRO A 195 -17.66 12.81 -1.99
N GLY A 196 -17.00 12.45 -0.89
CA GLY A 196 -17.24 11.19 -0.17
C GLY A 196 -16.50 9.97 -0.74
N ALA A 197 -15.90 10.06 -1.93
CA ALA A 197 -15.26 8.91 -2.57
C ALA A 197 -14.03 8.43 -1.79
N LEU A 198 -13.18 9.35 -1.35
CA LEU A 198 -11.97 8.99 -0.60
C LEU A 198 -12.31 8.54 0.84
N GLU A 199 -13.34 9.09 1.45
CA GLU A 199 -13.89 8.64 2.73
C GLU A 199 -14.37 7.19 2.63
N GLN A 200 -15.09 6.85 1.56
CA GLN A 200 -15.51 5.48 1.29
C GLN A 200 -14.32 4.54 1.07
N VAL A 201 -13.27 4.98 0.38
CA VAL A 201 -12.01 4.22 0.24
C VAL A 201 -11.38 3.97 1.60
N ALA A 202 -11.24 5.01 2.43
CA ALA A 202 -10.59 4.92 3.74
C ALA A 202 -11.35 3.97 4.68
N GLU A 203 -12.68 4.10 4.72
CA GLU A 203 -13.55 3.24 5.52
C GLU A 203 -13.51 1.78 5.04
N THR A 204 -13.52 1.56 3.73
CA THR A 204 -13.43 0.20 3.16
C THR A 204 -12.09 -0.44 3.49
N ALA A 205 -10.99 0.31 3.36
CA ALA A 205 -9.66 -0.17 3.71
C ALA A 205 -9.54 -0.47 5.21
N ARG A 206 -10.10 0.40 6.07
CA ARG A 206 -10.12 0.23 7.53
C ARG A 206 -10.80 -1.08 7.92
N ARG A 207 -12.05 -1.29 7.50
CA ARG A 207 -12.80 -2.53 7.80
C ARG A 207 -12.06 -3.77 7.35
N TRP A 208 -11.54 -3.76 6.12
CA TRP A 208 -10.77 -4.89 5.59
C TRP A 208 -9.55 -5.21 6.45
N CYS A 209 -8.78 -4.18 6.87
CA CYS A 209 -7.61 -4.38 7.72
C CYS A 209 -7.99 -4.90 9.11
N GLU A 210 -9.08 -4.39 9.69
CA GLU A 210 -9.59 -4.84 11.00
C GLU A 210 -10.01 -6.32 10.97
N GLU A 211 -10.72 -6.75 9.94
CA GLU A 211 -11.12 -8.15 9.74
C GLU A 211 -9.92 -9.09 9.68
N ARG A 212 -8.77 -8.65 9.13
CA ARG A 212 -7.55 -9.46 9.08
C ARG A 212 -6.84 -9.58 10.42
N LEU A 213 -7.12 -8.68 11.35
CA LEU A 213 -6.59 -8.75 12.70
C LEU A 213 -7.44 -9.62 13.62
N GLU A 214 -8.68 -9.94 13.25
CA GLU A 214 -9.49 -10.86 14.05
C GLU A 214 -8.91 -12.29 13.98
N PRO A 215 -8.79 -13.00 15.11
CA PRO A 215 -8.39 -14.40 15.08
C PRO A 215 -9.35 -15.15 14.16
N THR A 216 -8.82 -15.92 13.20
CA THR A 216 -9.64 -16.81 12.38
C THR A 216 -10.42 -17.69 13.35
N ARG A 217 -11.74 -17.53 13.43
CA ARG A 217 -12.57 -18.46 14.18
C ARG A 217 -12.43 -19.80 13.47
N GLU A 218 -11.58 -20.68 13.99
CA GLU A 218 -11.55 -22.07 13.60
C GLU A 218 -12.98 -22.59 13.78
N SER A 219 -13.66 -22.80 12.65
CA SER A 219 -14.88 -23.59 12.62
C SER A 219 -14.40 -25.03 12.82
N GLY A 220 -14.67 -25.56 14.01
CA GLY A 220 -14.27 -26.91 14.43
C GLY A 220 -14.94 -28.03 13.65
#